data_AF-A0A971VRQ9-F1
#
_entry.id   AF-A0A971VRQ9-F1
#
_cell.length_a   1.000
_cell.length_b   1.000
_cell.length_c   1.000
_cell.angle_alpha   90.00
_cell.angle_beta   90.00
_cell.angle_gamma   90.00
#
_symmetry.space_group_name_H-M   'P 1'
#
loop_
_entity.id
_entity.type
_entity.pdbx_description
1 polymer ?
#
loop_
_entity_poly.entity_id
_entity_poly.type
_entity_poly.pdbx_seq_one_letter_code
_entity_poly.pdbx_strand_id
1 'polypeptide(L)'
;MRSTRSKNEYRRLLCLLLRIEHKMPLDQVSEIGGFNKCYISKLVSQYLKHGLDAISDKPMGGNRRNMTYEEEEEFLRPFFERRSKGEIVTAAEILKKYREVTGTNAASSTIYRLLDRHNWKR
;
A
#
# COMPACT_ATOMS: atom_id res chain seq x y z
N MET A 1 15.09 19.60 9.20
CA MET A 1 13.76 19.43 8.56
C MET A 1 13.83 18.25 7.61
N ARG A 2 13.03 17.19 7.83
CA ARG A 2 12.91 16.10 6.83
C ARG A 2 12.20 16.67 5.59
N SER A 3 12.71 16.34 4.40
CA SER A 3 12.05 16.66 3.13
C SER A 3 10.64 16.06 3.14
N THR A 4 9.60 16.89 3.11
CA THR A 4 8.22 16.41 2.93
C THR A 4 8.11 15.85 1.52
N ARG A 5 7.58 14.64 1.38
CA ARG A 5 7.59 13.90 0.11
C ARG A 5 6.47 14.37 -0.82
N SER A 6 5.44 15.01 -0.25
CA SER A 6 4.19 15.40 -0.91
C SER A 6 3.66 16.74 -0.37
N LYS A 7 3.04 17.55 -1.24
CA LYS A 7 2.38 18.81 -0.85
C LYS A 7 1.31 18.60 0.22
N ASN A 8 0.64 17.45 0.20
CA ASN A 8 -0.41 17.12 1.17
C ASN A 8 0.15 16.75 2.53
N GLU A 9 1.28 16.04 2.61
CA GLU A 9 1.97 15.77 3.87
C GLU A 9 2.37 17.07 4.58
N TYR A 10 2.92 18.03 3.82
CA TYR A 10 3.25 19.35 4.34
C TYR A 10 2.04 20.07 4.92
N ARG A 11 0.92 20.11 4.18
CA ARG A 11 -0.31 20.75 4.65
C ARG A 11 -0.89 20.07 5.90
N ARG A 12 -0.83 18.74 6.00
CA ARG A 12 -1.27 18.00 7.19
C ARG A 12 -0.40 18.32 8.41
N LEU A 13 0.92 18.35 8.24
CA LEU A 13 1.85 18.75 9.29
C LEU A 13 1.60 20.19 9.74
N LEU A 14 1.33 21.10 8.80
CA LEU A 14 0.97 22.48 9.09
C LEU A 14 -0.31 22.55 9.93
N CYS A 15 -1.38 21.83 9.55
CA CYS A 15 -2.61 21.79 10.34
C CYS A 15 -2.38 21.27 11.77
N LEU A 16 -1.56 20.23 11.93
CA LEU A 16 -1.24 19.68 13.24
C LEU A 16 -0.44 20.67 14.09
N LEU A 17 0.55 21.35 13.51
CA LEU A 17 1.33 22.37 14.19
C LEU A 17 0.43 23.54 14.65
N LEU A 18 -0.41 24.06 13.75
CA LEU A 18 -1.35 25.15 14.09
C LEU A 18 -2.36 24.72 15.18
N ARG A 19 -2.81 23.47 15.15
CA ARG A 19 -3.81 22.98 16.10
C ARG A 19 -3.24 22.62 17.46
N ILE A 20 -2.07 21.99 17.50
CA ILE A 20 -1.46 21.45 18.74
C ILE A 20 -0.60 22.51 19.42
N GLU A 21 0.32 23.13 18.67
CA GLU A 21 1.27 24.11 19.20
C GLU A 21 0.57 25.46 19.43
N HIS A 22 -0.08 25.98 18.40
CA HIS A 22 -0.70 27.31 18.44
C HIS A 22 -2.15 27.29 18.97
N LYS A 23 -2.70 26.12 19.31
CA LYS A 23 -4.07 25.94 19.84
C LYS A 23 -5.16 26.68 19.05
N MET A 24 -4.95 26.89 17.75
CA MET A 24 -5.88 27.65 16.92
C MET A 24 -7.24 26.93 16.80
N PRO A 25 -8.34 27.69 16.62
CA PRO A 25 -9.66 27.13 16.34
C PRO A 25 -9.67 26.43 14.98
N LEU A 26 -10.51 25.40 14.84
CA LEU A 26 -10.60 24.59 13.62
C LEU A 26 -10.95 25.42 12.38
N ASP A 27 -11.66 26.53 12.55
CA ASP A 27 -12.07 27.42 11.46
C ASP A 27 -10.86 28.06 10.79
N GLN A 28 -9.97 28.66 11.59
CA GLN A 28 -8.73 29.28 11.11
C GLN A 28 -7.76 28.24 10.54
N VAL A 29 -7.66 27.06 11.17
CA VAL A 29 -6.80 25.97 10.66
C VAL A 29 -7.32 25.44 9.33
N SER A 30 -8.64 25.42 9.13
CA SER A 30 -9.29 25.03 7.87
C SER A 30 -8.96 25.99 6.75
N GLU A 31 -9.01 27.30 7.02
CA GLU A 31 -8.68 28.35 6.06
C GLU A 31 -7.21 28.31 5.64
N ILE A 32 -6.29 28.18 6.61
CA ILE A 32 -4.84 28.17 6.35
C ILE A 32 -4.40 26.85 5.70
N GLY A 33 -4.91 25.73 6.20
CA GLY A 33 -4.49 24.39 5.77
C GLY A 33 -5.16 23.88 4.50
N GLY A 34 -6.31 24.46 4.13
CA GLY A 34 -7.09 24.06 2.95
C GLY A 34 -7.76 22.69 3.10
N PHE A 35 -7.94 22.20 4.34
CA PHE A 35 -8.69 20.98 4.64
C PHE A 35 -9.98 21.33 5.37
N ASN A 36 -11.01 20.49 5.22
CA ASN A 36 -12.25 20.69 5.98
C ASN A 36 -12.06 20.40 7.49
N LYS A 37 -12.90 21.01 8.32
CA LYS A 37 -12.84 20.93 9.79
C LYS A 37 -12.91 19.48 10.30
N CYS A 38 -13.79 18.65 9.72
CA CYS A 38 -13.96 17.24 10.08
C CYS A 38 -12.68 16.42 9.84
N TYR A 39 -12.02 16.68 8.72
CA TYR A 39 -10.76 16.04 8.34
C TYR A 39 -9.64 16.44 9.28
N ILE A 40 -9.53 17.72 9.63
CA ILE A 40 -8.54 18.21 10.60
C ILE A 40 -8.74 17.54 11.96
N SER A 41 -10.00 17.46 12.44
CA SER A 41 -10.30 16.76 13.70
C SER A 41 -9.88 15.29 13.62
N LYS A 42 -10.20 14.60 12.53
CA LYS A 42 -9.80 13.20 12.31
C LYS A 42 -8.29 13.04 12.24
N LEU A 43 -7.60 13.95 11.57
CA LEU A 43 -6.14 13.97 11.44
C LEU A 43 -5.47 14.11 12.81
N VAL A 44 -5.96 15.01 13.66
CA VAL A 44 -5.46 15.18 15.03
C VAL A 44 -5.67 13.91 15.85
N SER A 45 -6.87 13.31 15.80
CA SER A 45 -7.14 12.05 16.50
C SER A 45 -6.25 10.90 16.01
N GLN A 46 -6.02 10.80 14.70
CA GLN A 46 -5.12 9.80 14.12
C GLN A 46 -3.67 10.02 14.56
N TYR A 47 -3.21 11.28 14.57
CA TYR A 47 -1.89 11.64 15.04
C TYR A 47 -1.69 11.28 16.52
N LEU A 48 -2.66 11.58 17.39
CA LEU A 48 -2.58 11.22 18.82
C LEU A 48 -2.54 9.70 19.06
N LYS A 49 -3.19 8.91 18.19
CA LYS A 49 -3.26 7.45 18.33
C LYS A 49 -2.05 6.72 17.73
N HIS A 50 -1.52 7.22 16.61
CA HIS A 50 -0.56 6.50 15.78
C HIS A 50 0.73 7.28 15.50
N GLY A 51 0.86 8.50 16.04
CA GLY A 51 2.02 9.36 15.82
C GLY A 51 2.18 9.82 14.37
N LEU A 52 3.43 10.09 13.98
CA LEU A 52 3.78 10.60 12.64
C LEU A 52 3.49 9.60 11.51
N ASP A 53 3.43 8.29 11.82
CA ASP A 53 3.19 7.24 10.82
C ASP A 53 1.79 7.31 10.19
N ALA A 54 0.84 7.98 10.86
CA ALA A 54 -0.50 8.21 10.31
C ALA A 54 -0.58 9.37 9.31
N ILE A 55 0.41 10.27 9.31
CA ILE A 55 0.40 11.46 8.44
C ILE A 55 1.04 11.16 7.09
N SER A 56 2.02 10.25 7.09
CA SER A 56 2.73 9.78 5.91
C SER A 56 1.72 9.30 4.86
N ASP A 57 1.90 9.75 3.61
CA ASP A 57 1.07 9.28 2.50
C ASP A 57 1.31 7.77 2.31
N LYS A 58 0.41 6.95 2.85
CA LYS A 58 0.36 5.52 2.51
C LYS A 58 -0.15 5.41 1.08
N PRO A 59 0.59 4.77 0.17
CA PRO A 59 0.07 4.53 -1.17
C PRO A 59 -1.25 3.74 -1.03
N MET A 60 -2.35 4.27 -1.56
CA MET A 60 -3.59 3.52 -1.68
C MET A 60 -3.33 2.34 -2.62
N GLY A 61 -3.16 1.15 -2.05
CA GLY A 61 -3.06 -0.08 -2.81
C GLY A 61 -4.40 -0.40 -3.46
N GLY A 62 -4.41 -0.67 -4.76
CA GLY A 62 -5.57 -1.26 -5.42
C GLY A 62 -5.69 -2.73 -5.02
N ASN A 63 -6.76 -3.11 -4.34
CA ASN A 63 -7.01 -4.51 -3.95
C ASN A 63 -7.83 -5.24 -5.04
N ARG A 64 -7.28 -5.34 -6.26
CA ARG A 64 -7.81 -6.22 -7.31
C ARG A 64 -7.02 -7.52 -7.35
N ARG A 65 -6.99 -8.23 -6.22
CA ARG A 65 -6.31 -9.53 -6.09
C ARG A 65 -7.35 -10.64 -6.17
N ASN A 66 -7.02 -11.72 -6.88
CA ASN A 66 -7.85 -12.92 -6.90
C ASN A 66 -7.58 -13.85 -5.71
N MET A 67 -6.42 -13.69 -5.06
CA MET A 67 -5.98 -14.46 -3.88
C MET A 67 -5.35 -13.52 -2.85
N THR A 68 -5.38 -13.93 -1.58
CA THR A 68 -4.66 -13.26 -0.49
C THR A 68 -3.14 -13.46 -0.65
N TYR A 69 -2.34 -12.68 0.09
CA TYR A 69 -0.87 -12.82 0.00
C TYR A 69 -0.40 -14.21 0.44
N GLU A 70 -1.03 -14.76 1.49
CA GLU A 70 -0.75 -16.09 2.04
C GLU A 70 -1.10 -17.20 1.04
N GLU A 71 -2.27 -17.13 0.42
CA GLU A 71 -2.68 -18.08 -0.63
C GLU A 71 -1.75 -18.02 -1.86
N GLU A 72 -1.29 -16.83 -2.26
CA GLU A 72 -0.31 -16.69 -3.34
C GLU A 72 1.04 -17.35 -2.98
N GLU A 73 1.47 -17.23 -1.72
CA GLU A 73 2.71 -17.83 -1.23
C GLU A 73 2.63 -19.36 -1.19
N GLU A 74 1.52 -19.93 -0.69
CA GLU A 74 1.29 -21.38 -0.72
C GLU A 74 1.24 -21.94 -2.13
N PHE A 75 0.61 -21.20 -3.07
CA PHE A 75 0.57 -21.56 -4.48
C PHE A 75 1.97 -21.55 -5.12
N LEU A 76 2.82 -20.58 -4.77
CA LEU A 76 4.17 -20.44 -5.33
C LEU A 76 5.20 -21.37 -4.70
N ARG A 77 5.03 -21.78 -3.44
CA ARG A 77 5.96 -22.65 -2.70
C ARG A 77 6.48 -23.86 -3.50
N PRO A 78 5.63 -24.69 -4.13
CA PRO A 78 6.11 -25.83 -4.91
C PRO A 78 6.98 -25.41 -6.12
N PHE A 79 6.71 -24.26 -6.73
CA PHE A 79 7.51 -23.75 -7.84
C PHE A 79 8.87 -23.23 -7.37
N PHE A 80 8.94 -22.62 -6.19
CA PHE A 80 10.21 -22.22 -5.57
C PHE A 80 11.10 -23.43 -5.26
N GLU A 81 10.52 -24.49 -4.69
CA GLU A 81 11.25 -25.74 -4.39
C GLU A 81 11.80 -26.40 -5.65
N ARG A 82 11.01 -26.49 -6.72
CA ARG A 82 11.44 -27.03 -8.02
C ARG A 82 12.56 -26.21 -8.64
N ARG A 83 12.47 -24.88 -8.58
CA ARG A 83 13.52 -23.99 -9.07
C ARG A 83 14.82 -24.12 -8.25
N SER A 84 14.72 -24.28 -6.93
CA SER A 84 15.88 -24.52 -6.06
C SER A 84 16.63 -25.80 -6.45
N LYS A 85 15.90 -26.81 -6.93
CA LYS A 85 16.45 -28.06 -7.46
C LYS A 85 17.03 -27.94 -8.89
N GLY A 86 17.03 -26.74 -9.47
CA GLY A 86 17.56 -26.47 -10.82
C GLY A 86 16.57 -26.73 -11.95
N GLU A 87 15.28 -26.96 -11.64
CA GLU A 87 14.26 -27.12 -12.68
C GLU A 87 13.85 -25.78 -13.31
N ILE A 88 13.68 -25.78 -14.64
CA ILE A 88 13.21 -24.62 -15.38
C ILE A 88 11.69 -24.53 -15.24
N VAL A 89 11.22 -23.69 -14.31
CA VAL A 89 9.80 -23.32 -14.18
C VAL A 89 9.51 -22.11 -15.05
N THR A 90 8.57 -22.24 -15.99
CA THR A 90 8.19 -21.14 -16.89
C THR A 90 6.95 -20.39 -16.38
N ALA A 91 6.87 -19.09 -16.66
CA ALA A 91 5.70 -18.28 -16.29
C ALA A 91 4.39 -18.78 -16.94
N ALA A 92 4.47 -19.46 -18.10
CA ALA A 92 3.32 -20.05 -18.78
C ALA A 92 2.74 -21.26 -18.01
N GLU A 93 3.61 -22.08 -17.40
CA GLU A 93 3.20 -23.19 -16.54
C GLU A 93 2.47 -22.69 -15.28
N ILE A 94 3.05 -21.67 -14.63
CA ILE A 94 2.44 -21.00 -13.47
C ILE A 94 1.08 -20.40 -13.86
N LEU A 95 0.98 -19.73 -15.02
CA LEU A 95 -0.28 -19.16 -15.51
C LEU A 95 -1.36 -20.23 -15.71
N LYS A 96 -1.02 -21.39 -16.27
CA LYS A 96 -1.97 -22.48 -16.48
C LYS A 96 -2.52 -22.97 -15.13
N LYS A 97 -1.63 -23.25 -14.18
CA LYS A 97 -2.02 -23.68 -12.83
C LYS A 97 -2.82 -22.62 -12.08
N TYR A 98 -2.47 -21.35 -12.25
CA TYR A 98 -3.20 -20.24 -11.64
C TYR A 98 -4.64 -20.13 -12.15
N ARG A 99 -4.86 -20.36 -13.45
CA ARG A 99 -6.22 -20.39 -14.04
C ARG A 99 -7.04 -21.57 -13.55
N GLU A 100 -6.41 -22.75 -13.39
CA GLU A 100 -7.06 -23.94 -12.82
C GLU A 100 -7.55 -23.69 -11.39
N VAL A 101 -6.73 -23.03 -10.56
CA VAL A 101 -7.05 -22.77 -9.14
C VAL A 101 -8.08 -21.65 -9.00
N THR A 102 -7.90 -20.54 -9.71
CA THR A 102 -8.77 -19.36 -9.54
C THR A 102 -10.04 -19.40 -10.37
N GLY A 103 -10.14 -20.28 -11.37
CA GLY A 103 -11.25 -20.30 -12.34
C GLY A 103 -11.37 -19.03 -13.20
N THR A 104 -10.38 -18.13 -13.14
CA THR A 104 -10.39 -16.85 -13.85
C THR A 104 -9.55 -16.90 -15.12
N ASN A 105 -9.93 -16.15 -16.15
CA ASN A 105 -9.10 -15.95 -17.34
C ASN A 105 -7.99 -14.91 -17.07
N ALA A 106 -7.08 -15.23 -16.16
CA ALA A 106 -5.96 -14.36 -15.81
C ALA A 106 -5.06 -14.11 -17.03
N ALA A 107 -4.60 -12.87 -17.19
CA ALA A 107 -3.61 -12.50 -18.21
C ALA A 107 -2.19 -12.86 -17.73
N SER A 108 -1.25 -12.99 -18.67
CA SER A 108 0.17 -13.24 -18.33
C SER A 108 0.77 -12.14 -17.44
N SER A 109 0.28 -10.90 -17.58
CA SER A 109 0.68 -9.76 -16.72
C SER A 109 0.32 -9.95 -15.25
N THR A 110 -0.73 -10.72 -14.94
CA THR A 110 -1.09 -11.08 -13.56
C THR A 110 -0.01 -11.92 -12.90
N ILE A 111 0.56 -12.88 -13.63
CA ILE A 111 1.63 -13.73 -13.13
C ILE A 111 2.92 -12.94 -12.94
N TYR A 112 3.30 -12.08 -13.90
CA TYR A 112 4.49 -11.25 -13.72
C TYR A 112 4.38 -10.33 -12.50
N ARG A 113 3.21 -9.73 -12.24
CA ARG A 113 2.99 -8.92 -11.04
C ARG A 113 3.00 -9.76 -9.76
N LEU A 114 2.43 -10.96 -9.80
CA LEU A 114 2.45 -11.89 -8.67
C LEU A 114 3.89 -12.29 -8.33
N LEU A 115 4.68 -12.66 -9.33
CA LEU A 115 6.09 -13.00 -9.18
C LEU A 115 6.93 -11.83 -8.67
N ASP A 116 6.71 -10.61 -9.18
CA ASP A 116 7.40 -9.39 -8.75
C ASP A 116 7.14 -9.08 -7.26
N ARG A 117 5.89 -9.23 -6.79
CA ARG A 117 5.52 -9.04 -5.37
C ARG A 117 6.23 -10.01 -4.43
N HIS A 118 6.46 -11.24 -4.89
CA HIS A 118 7.17 -12.28 -4.14
C HIS A 118 8.69 -12.24 -4.38
N ASN A 119 9.23 -11.16 -4.94
CA ASN A 119 10.65 -10.97 -5.25
C ASN A 119 11.25 -12.13 -6.06
N TRP A 120 10.47 -12.72 -6.98
CA TRP A 120 10.96 -13.73 -7.90
C TRP A 120 11.93 -13.09 -8.90
N LYS A 121 13.20 -13.04 -8.54
CA LYS A 121 14.26 -12.60 -9.47
C LYS A 121 14.47 -13.66 -10.54
N ARG A 122 14.68 -13.24 -11.79
CA ARG A 122 14.98 -14.13 -12.94
C ARG A 122 16.15 -15.06 -12.65
#